data_AF-A0AAN9YKY3-F1
#
_entry.id   AF-A0AAN9YKY3-F1
#
_cell.length_a   1.000
_cell.length_b   1.000
_cell.length_c   1.000
_cell.angle_alpha   90.00
_cell.angle_beta   90.00
_cell.angle_gamma   90.00
#
_symmetry.space_group_name_H-M   'P 1'
#
loop_
_entity.id
_entity.type
_entity.pdbx_description
1 polymer ?
#
loop_
_entity_poly.entity_id
_entity_poly.type
_entity_poly.pdbx_seq_one_letter_code
_entity_poly.pdbx_strand_id
1 'polypeptide(L)'
;MASIVDLPPELLDRVCELIPSQATLAKLVRCSHQFYNVAAPHLYQSIELSRINSKDEFRHLELITALLLRKPELGRSVRHLALREGSRRSVEKKKEPLLPEIEQAVRDLAAQTGRLLDPPSTGSEDQAQSEDADQDEVEVEVEVEVEVEDWPQDDAMSDAGSNWSTTDESDSEENPDDVIPTDATDALSLARSSQYFRDAILLALFIPCLTKLTSMDLELLDPTHLRFVQALLRSAVGTEQLFSHVKTVCLGSSMPELRLDLWRDLFTLPSISSIYLHRIYAVRQQTKWGRGPSSRGPFTALSHPNLALRPRSLDITHLELRDCRISPWELKRMLAVPKALKTFIYDIGEEINDVEPSVSISYKSVRDALEQQRDSLEQIWIDYPHDYLFDEWGGAGIATRPIGSFAQYTKLKRFRIASTYLFGFTEDTDIHRLVESLPEQLEELHLTHGDEDEELTAGLQKLIEAKQRGRFAGLKEVKVEISIPWLVSKGRPPLAADHTRANKDIMAELIQRADGLGLKMRMFVNHSQSRTYSPDLRIQFATRGNWGGLARKESKWGFDGEVEWPQRMSNCMKRPDYPEIRIDEQGAINPLRGGGVANIVPPSVPPRPSMVGPVFFLG
;
A
#
# COMPACT_ATOMS: atom_id res chain seq x y z
N MET A 1 12.23 55.38 -7.27
CA MET A 1 12.40 53.91 -7.22
C MET A 1 11.04 53.31 -7.50
N ALA A 2 10.90 52.40 -8.47
CA ALA A 2 9.63 51.71 -8.69
C ALA A 2 9.35 50.80 -7.48
N SER A 3 8.15 50.90 -6.92
CA SER A 3 7.70 50.04 -5.84
C SER A 3 7.30 48.68 -6.42
N ILE A 4 7.37 47.62 -5.63
CA ILE A 4 6.93 46.27 -6.05
C ILE A 4 5.44 46.26 -6.44
N VAL A 5 4.63 47.16 -5.86
CA VAL A 5 3.21 47.31 -6.22
C VAL A 5 3.00 47.93 -7.62
N ASP A 6 4.04 48.55 -8.18
CA ASP A 6 3.99 49.13 -9.53
C ASP A 6 4.25 48.07 -10.61
N LEU A 7 4.56 46.82 -10.23
CA LEU A 7 4.75 45.72 -11.17
C LEU A 7 3.40 45.27 -11.78
N PRO A 8 3.38 44.95 -13.10
CA PRO A 8 2.23 44.31 -13.74
C PRO A 8 1.81 43.01 -13.02
N PRO A 9 0.51 42.68 -12.98
CA PRO A 9 0.00 41.46 -12.34
C PRO A 9 0.69 40.19 -12.81
N GLU A 10 1.10 40.11 -14.09
CA GLU A 10 1.76 38.95 -14.68
C GLU A 10 3.17 38.74 -14.09
N LEU A 11 3.90 39.82 -13.77
CA LEU A 11 5.19 39.72 -13.11
C LEU A 11 5.03 39.35 -11.64
N LEU A 12 3.99 39.88 -10.97
CA LEU A 12 3.67 39.49 -9.60
C LEU A 12 3.26 38.02 -9.52
N ASP A 13 2.54 37.51 -10.52
CA ASP A 13 2.12 36.11 -10.64
C ASP A 13 3.35 35.18 -10.74
N ARG A 14 4.32 35.53 -11.60
CA ARG A 14 5.60 34.83 -11.69
C ARG A 14 6.42 34.89 -10.41
N VAL A 15 6.40 36.01 -9.69
CA VAL A 15 7.05 36.11 -8.39
C VAL A 15 6.38 35.17 -7.38
N CYS A 16 5.04 35.07 -7.38
CA CYS A 16 4.31 34.17 -6.50
C CYS A 16 4.59 32.69 -6.81
N GLU A 17 4.68 32.32 -8.09
CA GLU A 17 5.01 30.96 -8.54
C GLU A 17 6.38 30.49 -8.02
N LEU A 18 7.34 31.41 -7.84
CA LEU A 18 8.69 31.12 -7.34
C LEU A 18 8.78 31.07 -5.81
N ILE A 19 7.70 31.31 -5.07
CA ILE A 19 7.70 31.28 -3.60
C ILE A 19 7.24 29.89 -3.13
N PRO A 20 8.16 29.04 -2.61
CA PRO A 20 7.78 27.69 -2.15
C PRO A 20 7.05 27.70 -0.80
N SER A 21 7.15 28.79 -0.03
CA SER A 21 6.62 28.86 1.33
C SER A 21 5.19 29.38 1.36
N GLN A 22 4.26 28.52 1.74
CA GLN A 22 2.86 28.88 1.98
C GLN A 22 2.70 30.00 3.03
N ALA A 23 3.56 30.02 4.05
CA ALA A 23 3.57 31.09 5.04
C ALA A 23 3.93 32.46 4.45
N THR A 24 4.84 32.49 3.48
CA THR A 24 5.20 33.72 2.76
C THR A 24 4.08 34.17 1.83
N LEU A 25 3.46 33.26 1.08
CA LEU A 25 2.27 33.56 0.27
C LEU A 25 1.13 34.10 1.13
N ALA A 26 0.86 33.49 2.29
CA ALA A 26 -0.15 33.97 3.23
C ALA A 26 0.11 35.39 3.75
N LYS A 27 1.39 35.76 3.96
CA LYS A 27 1.76 37.14 4.32
C LYS A 27 1.50 38.09 3.15
N LEU A 28 1.89 37.73 1.92
CA LEU A 28 1.66 38.55 0.72
C LEU A 28 0.18 38.81 0.47
N VAL A 29 -0.66 37.78 0.58
CA VAL A 29 -2.12 37.88 0.44
C VAL A 29 -2.72 38.92 1.41
N ARG A 30 -2.08 39.15 2.57
CA ARG A 30 -2.52 40.12 3.59
C ARG A 30 -1.90 41.51 3.41
N CYS A 31 -0.92 41.69 2.52
CA CYS A 31 -0.21 42.97 2.36
C CYS A 31 -1.01 44.02 1.59
N SER A 32 -1.69 43.64 0.49
CA SER A 32 -2.50 44.56 -0.31
C SER A 32 -3.57 43.84 -1.12
N HIS A 33 -4.58 44.55 -1.62
CA HIS A 33 -5.60 43.97 -2.53
C HIS A 33 -5.01 43.44 -3.84
N GLN A 34 -3.98 44.12 -4.38
CA GLN A 34 -3.29 43.65 -5.59
C GLN A 34 -2.59 42.32 -5.33
N PHE A 35 -1.84 42.22 -4.22
CA PHE A 35 -1.22 40.96 -3.82
C PHE A 35 -2.25 39.90 -3.46
N TYR A 36 -3.39 40.26 -2.87
CA TYR A 36 -4.48 39.31 -2.64
C TYR A 36 -4.93 38.65 -3.94
N ASN A 37 -5.23 39.46 -4.97
CA ASN A 37 -5.75 38.95 -6.25
C ASN A 37 -4.75 38.04 -6.97
N VAL A 38 -3.45 38.32 -6.85
CA VAL A 38 -2.39 37.56 -7.53
C VAL A 38 -1.94 36.36 -6.68
N ALA A 39 -1.65 36.55 -5.39
CA ALA A 39 -1.06 35.52 -4.54
C ALA A 39 -2.07 34.52 -3.97
N ALA A 40 -3.37 34.86 -3.86
CA ALA A 40 -4.36 33.94 -3.28
C ALA A 40 -4.51 32.64 -4.11
N PRO A 41 -4.59 32.67 -5.46
CA PRO A 41 -4.57 31.44 -6.25
C PRO A 41 -3.38 30.51 -5.97
N HIS A 42 -2.18 31.06 -5.77
CA HIS A 42 -0.97 30.30 -5.43
C HIS A 42 -1.02 29.76 -4.00
N LEU A 43 -1.51 30.56 -3.04
CA LEU A 43 -1.70 30.13 -1.65
C LEU A 43 -2.65 28.93 -1.55
N TYR A 44 -3.74 28.94 -2.31
CA TYR A 44 -4.74 27.86 -2.31
C TYR A 44 -4.46 26.78 -3.36
N GLN A 45 -3.35 26.83 -4.09
CA GLN A 45 -3.02 25.82 -5.10
C GLN A 45 -2.85 24.42 -4.49
N SER A 46 -2.38 24.35 -3.24
CA SER A 46 -2.28 23.12 -2.47
C SER A 46 -3.00 23.29 -1.14
N ILE A 47 -3.95 22.40 -0.86
CA ILE A 47 -4.63 22.32 0.44
C ILE A 47 -4.17 21.04 1.13
N GLU A 48 -3.53 21.19 2.27
CA GLU A 48 -3.12 20.07 3.12
C GLU A 48 -3.83 20.18 4.47
N LEU A 49 -4.73 19.24 4.76
CA LEU A 49 -5.44 19.12 6.02
C LEU A 49 -4.94 17.86 6.71
N SER A 50 -4.16 18.02 7.77
CA SER A 50 -3.58 16.90 8.52
C SER A 50 -3.92 16.99 10.02
N ARG A 51 -4.39 15.88 10.56
CA ARG A 51 -4.58 15.66 12.00
C ARG A 51 -3.30 15.08 12.57
N ILE A 52 -2.32 15.95 12.88
CA ILE A 52 -0.99 15.54 13.38
C ILE A 52 -1.04 15.15 14.84
N ASN A 53 -1.82 15.89 15.64
CA ASN A 53 -2.00 15.63 17.06
C ASN A 53 -3.45 15.21 17.32
N SER A 54 -3.68 14.38 18.34
CA SER A 54 -5.03 13.99 18.76
C SER A 54 -5.96 15.18 19.05
N LYS A 55 -5.38 16.33 19.41
CA LYS A 55 -6.06 17.61 19.68
C LYS A 55 -6.30 18.49 18.45
N ASP A 56 -5.59 18.23 17.35
CA ASP A 56 -5.73 18.95 16.09
C ASP A 56 -6.77 18.24 15.25
N GLU A 57 -8.05 18.44 15.55
CA GLU A 57 -9.14 17.95 14.70
C GLU A 57 -9.03 18.58 13.30
N PHE A 58 -9.88 18.17 12.36
CA PHE A 58 -10.09 18.86 11.08
C PHE A 58 -10.71 20.28 11.28
N ARG A 59 -10.25 21.05 12.27
CA ARG A 59 -10.71 22.40 12.66
C ARG A 59 -10.69 23.37 11.49
N HIS A 60 -9.78 23.17 10.55
CA HIS A 60 -9.68 24.01 9.37
C HIS A 60 -10.56 23.54 8.22
N LEU A 61 -11.09 22.31 8.23
CA LEU A 61 -11.97 21.80 7.19
C LEU A 61 -13.24 22.64 7.11
N GLU A 62 -13.92 22.89 8.24
CA GLU A 62 -15.12 23.73 8.24
C GLU A 62 -14.87 25.15 7.73
N LEU A 63 -13.79 25.77 8.21
CA LEU A 63 -13.42 27.13 7.81
C LEU A 63 -13.07 27.22 6.33
N ILE A 64 -12.32 26.25 5.80
CA ILE A 64 -11.93 26.24 4.39
C ILE A 64 -13.12 25.90 3.49
N THR A 65 -13.99 24.97 3.88
CA THR A 65 -15.23 24.67 3.15
C THR A 65 -16.11 25.91 3.06
N ALA A 66 -16.36 26.60 4.17
CA ALA A 66 -17.14 27.82 4.18
C ALA A 66 -16.49 28.92 3.31
N LEU A 67 -15.17 29.04 3.35
CA LEU A 67 -14.44 29.97 2.49
C LEU A 67 -14.63 29.65 1.00
N LEU A 68 -14.47 28.38 0.60
CA LEU A 68 -14.58 27.98 -0.81
C LEU A 68 -16.01 28.09 -1.33
N LEU A 69 -17.02 27.86 -0.49
CA LEU A 69 -18.42 28.11 -0.83
C LEU A 69 -18.67 29.60 -1.08
N ARG A 70 -18.08 30.49 -0.27
CA ARG A 70 -18.19 31.95 -0.45
C ARG A 70 -17.35 32.48 -1.63
N LYS A 71 -16.24 31.81 -1.94
CA LYS A 71 -15.22 32.22 -2.93
C LYS A 71 -14.84 31.06 -3.85
N PRO A 72 -15.73 30.66 -4.77
CA PRO A 72 -15.52 29.49 -5.63
C PRO A 72 -14.30 29.63 -6.55
N GLU A 73 -13.85 30.84 -6.86
CA GLU A 73 -12.62 31.11 -7.60
C GLU A 73 -11.35 30.60 -6.90
N LEU A 74 -11.34 30.59 -5.56
CA LEU A 74 -10.25 30.00 -4.79
C LEU A 74 -10.27 28.47 -4.93
N GLY A 75 -11.46 27.86 -4.89
CA GLY A 75 -11.64 26.42 -5.10
C GLY A 75 -11.16 25.96 -6.49
N ARG A 76 -11.45 26.76 -7.53
CA ARG A 76 -10.92 26.55 -8.89
C ARG A 76 -9.40 26.70 -8.98
N SER A 77 -8.74 27.32 -8.01
CA SER A 77 -7.28 27.48 -7.99
C SER A 77 -6.58 26.26 -7.38
N VAL A 78 -7.29 25.44 -6.60
CA VAL A 78 -6.77 24.22 -5.99
C VAL A 78 -6.38 23.22 -7.08
N ARG A 79 -5.15 22.68 -6.98
CA ARG A 79 -4.59 21.64 -7.85
C ARG A 79 -4.23 20.38 -7.07
N HIS A 80 -3.92 20.53 -5.78
CA HIS A 80 -3.49 19.45 -4.92
C HIS A 80 -4.33 19.45 -3.63
N LEU A 81 -4.86 18.28 -3.28
CA LEU A 81 -5.55 18.06 -2.01
C LEU A 81 -4.85 16.93 -1.26
N ALA A 82 -4.49 17.16 0.00
CA ALA A 82 -4.11 16.13 0.93
C ALA A 82 -5.01 16.16 2.17
N LEU A 83 -5.62 15.03 2.49
CA LEU A 83 -6.43 14.79 3.69
C LEU A 83 -5.78 13.65 4.48
N ARG A 84 -5.31 13.94 5.69
CA ARG A 84 -4.53 12.97 6.48
C ARG A 84 -5.04 12.87 7.91
N GLU A 85 -5.46 11.69 8.35
CA GLU A 85 -6.07 11.49 9.68
C GLU A 85 -5.21 10.61 10.61
N GLY A 86 -4.46 11.23 11.53
CA GLY A 86 -3.46 10.51 12.33
C GLY A 86 -3.93 9.81 13.62
N SER A 87 -5.22 9.77 13.95
CA SER A 87 -5.66 9.40 15.32
C SER A 87 -6.86 8.46 15.38
N ARG A 88 -6.76 7.47 16.28
CA ARG A 88 -7.87 6.62 16.68
C ARG A 88 -8.92 7.43 17.46
N ARG A 89 -10.18 7.27 17.03
CA ARG A 89 -11.46 7.58 17.69
C ARG A 89 -11.37 8.38 19.00
N SER A 90 -11.60 9.68 18.91
CA SER A 90 -12.16 10.45 20.02
C SER A 90 -13.61 10.80 19.66
N VAL A 91 -14.57 10.11 20.27
CA VAL A 91 -16.00 10.47 20.19
C VAL A 91 -16.24 11.70 21.07
N GLU A 92 -15.63 12.82 20.71
CA GLU A 92 -15.88 14.09 21.38
C GLU A 92 -17.10 14.74 20.72
N LYS A 93 -18.18 14.86 21.49
CA LYS A 93 -19.38 15.59 21.04
C LYS A 93 -19.06 17.08 21.00
N LYS A 94 -18.95 17.65 19.79
CA LYS A 94 -18.95 19.10 19.64
C LYS A 94 -20.36 19.65 19.71
N LYS A 95 -20.63 20.48 20.71
CA LYS A 95 -21.91 21.19 20.83
C LYS A 95 -22.02 22.45 19.95
N GLU A 96 -20.93 22.84 19.29
CA GLU A 96 -20.91 24.04 18.46
C GLU A 96 -21.72 23.82 17.17
N PRO A 97 -22.62 24.75 16.79
CA PRO A 97 -23.33 24.65 15.51
C PRO A 97 -22.35 24.73 14.33
N LEU A 98 -22.80 24.28 13.15
CA LEU A 98 -22.08 24.49 11.91
C LEU A 98 -22.14 25.97 11.52
N LEU A 99 -21.15 26.45 10.76
CA LEU A 99 -21.22 27.78 10.15
C LEU A 99 -22.49 27.92 9.29
N PRO A 100 -23.17 29.09 9.30
CA PRO A 100 -24.44 29.28 8.58
C PRO A 100 -24.38 28.94 7.09
N GLU A 101 -23.25 29.21 6.44
CA GLU A 101 -23.05 28.89 5.03
C GLU A 101 -22.99 27.39 4.77
N ILE A 102 -22.45 26.62 5.72
CA ILE A 102 -22.44 25.16 5.66
C ILE A 102 -23.86 24.64 5.86
N GLU A 103 -24.59 25.13 6.87
CA GLU A 103 -25.97 24.69 7.11
C GLU A 103 -26.87 24.95 5.89
N GLN A 104 -26.70 26.10 5.24
CA GLN A 104 -27.43 26.41 4.00
C GLN A 104 -27.02 25.47 2.86
N ALA A 105 -25.71 25.24 2.66
CA ALA A 105 -25.23 24.35 1.62
C ALA A 105 -25.67 22.89 1.81
N VAL A 106 -25.81 22.40 3.05
CA VAL A 106 -26.39 21.08 3.34
C VAL A 106 -27.85 21.02 2.92
N ARG A 107 -28.64 22.05 3.22
CA ARG A 107 -30.06 22.13 2.82
C ARG A 107 -30.19 22.18 1.29
N ASP A 108 -29.34 22.96 0.64
CA ASP A 108 -29.32 23.08 -0.82
C ASP A 108 -28.94 21.74 -1.48
N LEU A 109 -27.93 21.04 -0.94
CA LEU A 109 -27.53 19.72 -1.40
C LEU A 109 -28.67 18.71 -1.26
N ALA A 110 -29.32 18.64 -0.10
CA ALA A 110 -30.46 17.76 0.14
C ALA A 110 -31.65 18.06 -0.78
N ALA A 111 -31.90 19.34 -1.06
CA ALA A 111 -32.97 19.76 -1.97
C ALA A 111 -32.67 19.36 -3.43
N GLN A 112 -31.40 19.40 -3.85
CA GLN A 112 -30.99 19.02 -5.21
C GLN A 112 -31.05 17.52 -5.45
N THR A 113 -30.63 16.72 -4.46
CA THR A 113 -30.54 15.27 -4.62
C THR A 113 -31.83 14.55 -4.27
N GLY A 114 -32.80 15.20 -3.61
CA GLY A 114 -34.05 14.61 -3.14
C GLY A 114 -33.88 13.62 -1.97
N ARG A 115 -32.65 13.10 -1.79
CA ARG A 115 -32.12 12.32 -0.66
C ARG A 115 -30.63 12.59 -0.56
N LEU A 116 -30.09 12.84 0.63
CA LEU A 116 -28.67 13.18 0.81
C LEU A 116 -27.74 12.01 0.43
N LEU A 117 -28.14 10.77 0.76
CA LEU A 117 -27.47 9.51 0.44
C LEU A 117 -28.54 8.39 0.51
N ASP A 118 -28.68 7.52 -0.48
CA ASP A 118 -29.51 6.32 -0.31
C ASP A 118 -28.76 5.33 0.62
N PRO A 119 -29.36 4.88 1.74
CA PRO A 119 -28.72 3.87 2.57
C PRO A 119 -28.55 2.56 1.79
N PRO A 120 -27.46 1.80 2.01
CA PRO A 120 -27.50 0.38 1.72
C PRO A 120 -28.58 -0.21 2.63
N SER A 121 -29.73 -0.60 2.07
CA SER A 121 -30.87 -1.03 2.88
C SER A 121 -30.47 -2.22 3.74
N THR A 122 -30.43 -2.04 5.06
CA THR A 122 -30.53 -3.15 6.01
C THR A 122 -31.97 -3.64 5.92
N GLY A 123 -32.18 -4.71 5.14
CA GLY A 123 -33.52 -5.24 4.92
C GLY A 123 -34.16 -5.61 6.26
N SER A 124 -35.24 -4.92 6.62
CA SER A 124 -36.19 -5.42 7.60
C SER A 124 -36.82 -6.68 7.01
N GLU A 125 -36.57 -7.81 7.65
CA GLU A 125 -37.26 -9.06 7.35
C GLU A 125 -38.74 -8.90 7.73
N ASP A 126 -39.54 -8.39 6.81
CA ASP A 126 -40.98 -8.61 6.86
C ASP A 126 -41.22 -10.09 6.57
N GLN A 127 -41.64 -10.81 7.62
CA GLN A 127 -42.13 -12.19 7.56
C GLN A 127 -43.31 -12.28 6.59
N ALA A 128 -43.02 -12.53 5.32
CA ALA A 128 -44.00 -13.06 4.37
C ALA A 128 -43.94 -14.59 4.44
N GLN A 129 -44.90 -15.18 5.14
CA GLN A 129 -45.26 -16.58 4.97
C GLN A 129 -45.64 -16.81 3.50
N SER A 130 -44.87 -17.65 2.79
CA SER A 130 -45.30 -18.23 1.53
C SER A 130 -45.21 -19.75 1.65
N GLU A 131 -46.39 -20.38 1.61
CA GLU A 131 -46.61 -21.81 1.49
C GLU A 131 -46.09 -22.34 0.14
N ASP A 132 -45.55 -23.55 0.19
CA ASP A 132 -45.50 -24.62 -0.80
C ASP A 132 -45.41 -24.27 -2.30
N ALA A 133 -44.27 -24.63 -2.90
CA ALA A 133 -44.23 -25.10 -4.27
C ALA A 133 -43.04 -26.06 -4.48
N ASP A 134 -43.36 -27.34 -4.65
CA ASP A 134 -42.50 -28.39 -5.17
C ASP A 134 -41.87 -27.97 -6.50
N GLN A 135 -40.54 -28.16 -6.65
CA GLN A 135 -39.88 -28.25 -7.95
C GLN A 135 -38.87 -29.38 -7.94
N ASP A 136 -39.14 -30.36 -8.81
CA ASP A 136 -38.28 -31.47 -9.18
C ASP A 136 -36.91 -30.99 -9.69
N GLU A 137 -35.85 -31.46 -9.04
CA GLU A 137 -34.49 -31.39 -9.57
C GLU A 137 -34.26 -32.57 -10.54
N VAL A 138 -34.03 -32.25 -11.82
CA VAL A 138 -33.52 -33.19 -12.80
C VAL A 138 -32.00 -33.13 -12.77
N GLU A 139 -31.38 -34.16 -12.19
CA GLU A 139 -29.95 -34.40 -12.29
C GLU A 139 -29.58 -34.70 -13.76
N VAL A 140 -28.64 -33.91 -14.30
CA VAL A 140 -27.96 -34.23 -15.57
C VAL A 140 -26.55 -34.65 -15.21
N GLU A 141 -26.32 -35.95 -15.23
CA GLU A 141 -25.00 -36.56 -15.19
C GLU A 141 -24.20 -36.13 -16.43
N VAL A 142 -23.06 -35.48 -16.21
CA VAL A 142 -22.01 -35.34 -17.22
C VAL A 142 -20.79 -36.06 -16.67
N GLU A 143 -20.62 -37.29 -17.11
CA GLU A 143 -19.39 -38.07 -16.89
C GLU A 143 -18.22 -37.37 -17.59
N VAL A 144 -17.26 -36.89 -16.80
CA VAL A 144 -15.91 -36.60 -17.27
C VAL A 144 -14.97 -37.43 -16.40
N GLU A 145 -14.54 -38.56 -16.95
CA GLU A 145 -13.48 -39.40 -16.38
C GLU A 145 -12.18 -38.59 -16.32
N VAL A 146 -11.77 -38.23 -15.11
CA VAL A 146 -10.39 -37.82 -14.80
C VAL A 146 -9.90 -38.82 -13.77
N GLU A 147 -8.94 -39.67 -14.17
CA GLU A 147 -8.23 -40.57 -13.27
C GLU A 147 -7.49 -39.72 -12.22
N VAL A 148 -7.97 -39.77 -10.97
CA VAL A 148 -7.30 -39.20 -9.81
C VAL A 148 -6.63 -40.34 -9.06
N GLU A 149 -5.29 -40.28 -8.98
CA GLU A 149 -4.48 -41.21 -8.18
C GLU A 149 -4.82 -41.11 -6.69
N ASP A 150 -5.03 -42.29 -6.09
CA ASP A 150 -5.29 -42.56 -4.68
C ASP A 150 -4.24 -41.92 -3.75
N TRP A 151 -4.69 -41.05 -2.85
CA TRP A 151 -3.98 -40.70 -1.63
C TRP A 151 -4.68 -41.37 -0.43
N PRO A 152 -3.95 -42.06 0.46
CA PRO A 152 -4.57 -42.78 1.57
C PRO A 152 -5.19 -41.83 2.59
N GLN A 153 -6.48 -42.01 2.83
CA GLN A 153 -7.23 -41.45 3.96
C GLN A 153 -6.83 -42.21 5.22
N ASP A 154 -6.21 -41.51 6.18
CA ASP A 154 -6.08 -41.99 7.55
C ASP A 154 -7.18 -41.39 8.42
N ASP A 155 -7.72 -42.29 9.23
CA ASP A 155 -8.96 -42.21 9.98
C ASP A 155 -8.90 -41.36 11.26
N ALA A 156 -10.11 -40.97 11.67
CA ALA A 156 -10.59 -40.90 13.05
C ALA A 156 -10.04 -39.81 13.98
N MET A 157 -10.76 -38.69 14.01
CA MET A 157 -11.06 -37.99 15.26
C MET A 157 -12.58 -37.78 15.37
N SER A 158 -13.13 -38.35 16.45
CA SER A 158 -14.54 -38.47 16.78
C SER A 158 -15.24 -37.15 17.09
N ASP A 159 -16.36 -36.91 16.42
CA ASP A 159 -17.37 -35.92 16.78
C ASP A 159 -18.08 -36.32 18.09
N ALA A 160 -17.77 -35.62 19.17
CA ALA A 160 -18.61 -35.55 20.36
C ALA A 160 -19.39 -34.23 20.30
N GLY A 161 -20.71 -34.37 20.10
CA GLY A 161 -21.61 -33.27 19.83
C GLY A 161 -21.59 -32.13 20.85
N SER A 162 -21.67 -30.91 20.32
CA SER A 162 -22.12 -29.75 21.07
C SER A 162 -23.25 -29.07 20.30
N ASN A 163 -24.47 -29.39 20.71
CA ASN A 163 -25.68 -28.73 20.27
C ASN A 163 -25.79 -27.39 21.02
N TRP A 164 -25.20 -26.32 20.48
CA TRP A 164 -25.38 -24.95 20.97
C TRP A 164 -26.39 -24.24 20.08
N SER A 165 -27.67 -24.39 20.42
CA SER A 165 -28.74 -23.49 19.99
C SER A 165 -28.70 -22.25 20.89
N THR A 166 -27.90 -21.25 20.52
CA THR A 166 -27.98 -19.90 21.10
C THR A 166 -28.90 -19.04 20.24
N THR A 167 -30.18 -19.04 20.59
CA THR A 167 -31.05 -17.88 20.37
C THR A 167 -30.75 -16.88 21.49
N ASP A 168 -29.54 -16.33 21.49
CA ASP A 168 -29.28 -15.10 22.22
C ASP A 168 -29.66 -13.98 21.25
N GLU A 169 -30.78 -13.33 21.56
CA GLU A 169 -31.10 -11.98 21.09
C GLU A 169 -30.00 -11.06 21.60
N SER A 170 -28.86 -11.06 20.91
CA SER A 170 -27.83 -10.08 21.18
C SER A 170 -28.39 -8.75 20.71
N ASP A 171 -28.77 -7.90 21.68
CA ASP A 171 -28.89 -6.45 21.52
C ASP A 171 -27.53 -5.91 21.04
N SER A 172 -27.17 -6.16 19.78
CA SER A 172 -26.14 -5.41 19.10
C SER A 172 -26.71 -4.01 19.01
N GLU A 173 -26.39 -3.17 19.98
CA GLU A 173 -26.66 -1.74 19.92
C GLU A 173 -26.23 -1.28 18.52
N GLU A 174 -27.20 -1.03 17.65
CA GLU A 174 -26.95 -0.59 16.28
C GLU A 174 -26.01 0.60 16.41
N ASN A 175 -24.80 0.45 15.89
CA ASN A 175 -23.80 1.49 16.02
C ASN A 175 -24.42 2.75 15.40
N PRO A 176 -24.63 3.84 16.17
CA PRO A 176 -25.33 5.01 15.67
C PRO A 176 -24.64 5.63 14.44
N ASP A 177 -23.39 5.26 14.18
CA ASP A 177 -22.63 5.63 12.98
C ASP A 177 -23.06 4.90 11.69
N ASP A 178 -23.87 3.83 11.78
CA ASP A 178 -24.40 3.11 10.61
C ASP A 178 -25.72 3.69 10.07
N VAL A 179 -26.33 4.66 10.78
CA VAL A 179 -27.54 5.35 10.33
C VAL A 179 -27.18 6.45 9.31
N ILE A 180 -27.59 6.24 8.05
CA ILE A 180 -27.43 7.24 6.99
C ILE A 180 -28.67 8.16 6.98
N PRO A 181 -28.51 9.49 7.15
CA PRO A 181 -29.65 10.38 7.20
C PRO A 181 -30.30 10.52 5.82
N THR A 182 -31.62 10.55 5.83
CA THR A 182 -32.42 10.64 4.60
C THR A 182 -32.77 12.08 4.23
N ASP A 183 -32.72 13.02 5.17
CA ASP A 183 -32.99 14.44 4.95
C ASP A 183 -31.95 15.40 5.58
N ALA A 184 -32.06 16.68 5.24
CA ALA A 184 -31.14 17.72 5.72
C ALA A 184 -31.20 17.94 7.24
N THR A 185 -32.37 17.77 7.85
CA THR A 185 -32.57 18.01 9.29
C THR A 185 -31.85 16.94 10.09
N ASP A 186 -32.01 15.67 9.69
CA ASP A 186 -31.32 14.53 10.28
C ASP A 186 -29.81 14.64 10.08
N ALA A 187 -29.39 15.02 8.87
CA ALA A 187 -27.98 15.20 8.57
C ALA A 187 -27.33 16.32 9.42
N LEU A 188 -28.02 17.46 9.59
CA LEU A 188 -27.55 18.54 10.48
C LEU A 188 -27.59 18.12 11.95
N SER A 189 -28.58 17.33 12.37
CA SER A 189 -28.69 16.79 13.72
C SER A 189 -27.52 15.85 14.03
N LEU A 190 -27.23 14.91 13.11
CA LEU A 190 -26.09 13.99 13.19
C LEU A 190 -24.76 14.75 13.17
N ALA A 191 -24.61 15.81 12.36
CA ALA A 191 -23.39 16.62 12.33
C ALA A 191 -23.14 17.37 13.65
N ARG A 192 -24.19 17.62 14.43
CA ARG A 192 -24.11 18.24 15.76
C ARG A 192 -23.87 17.20 16.86
N SER A 193 -24.29 15.95 16.67
CA SER A 193 -24.12 14.89 17.67
C SER A 193 -22.86 14.05 17.46
N SER A 194 -22.34 14.00 16.24
CA SER A 194 -21.20 13.18 15.80
C SER A 194 -20.20 14.03 15.00
N GLN A 195 -18.99 14.19 15.54
CA GLN A 195 -17.88 14.85 14.84
C GLN A 195 -17.54 14.12 13.53
N TYR A 196 -17.68 12.80 13.53
CA TYR A 196 -17.51 11.96 12.36
C TYR A 196 -18.46 12.38 11.22
N PHE A 197 -19.76 12.45 11.52
CA PHE A 197 -20.76 12.83 10.52
C PHE A 197 -20.57 14.29 10.06
N ARG A 198 -20.12 15.17 10.98
CA ARG A 198 -19.75 16.56 10.66
C ARG A 198 -18.65 16.60 9.59
N ASP A 199 -17.56 15.87 9.79
CA ASP A 199 -16.43 15.86 8.86
C ASP A 199 -16.82 15.27 7.50
N ALA A 200 -17.65 14.21 7.50
CA ALA A 200 -18.19 13.62 6.29
C ALA A 200 -19.01 14.63 5.45
N ILE A 201 -19.97 15.34 6.06
CA ILE A 201 -20.71 16.42 5.38
C ILE A 201 -19.76 17.51 4.86
N LEU A 202 -18.79 17.92 5.67
CA LEU A 202 -17.87 18.98 5.28
C LEU A 202 -17.06 18.57 4.05
N LEU A 203 -16.62 17.32 3.96
CA LEU A 203 -15.98 16.76 2.77
C LEU A 203 -16.94 16.73 1.57
N ALA A 204 -18.22 16.45 1.79
CA ALA A 204 -19.28 16.50 0.77
C ALA A 204 -19.37 17.83 0.05
N LEU A 205 -19.27 18.90 0.81
CA LEU A 205 -19.39 20.25 0.31
C LEU A 205 -18.06 20.78 -0.20
N PHE A 206 -16.97 20.35 0.43
CA PHE A 206 -15.62 20.79 0.11
C PHE A 206 -15.15 20.27 -1.26
N ILE A 207 -15.28 18.97 -1.51
CA ILE A 207 -14.73 18.32 -2.71
C ILE A 207 -15.32 18.89 -4.01
N PRO A 208 -16.65 19.13 -4.14
CA PRO A 208 -17.25 19.79 -5.30
C PRO A 208 -16.68 21.17 -5.64
N CYS A 209 -16.11 21.88 -4.66
CA CYS A 209 -15.48 23.18 -4.88
C CYS A 209 -14.15 23.07 -5.67
N LEU A 210 -13.56 21.87 -5.78
CA LEU A 210 -12.21 21.63 -6.29
C LEU A 210 -12.20 21.20 -7.77
N THR A 211 -12.94 21.89 -8.61
CA THR A 211 -13.17 21.52 -10.04
C THR A 211 -11.91 21.38 -10.92
N LYS A 212 -10.74 21.85 -10.48
CA LYS A 212 -9.48 21.74 -11.22
C LYS A 212 -8.44 20.89 -10.48
N LEU A 213 -8.89 20.00 -9.60
CA LEU A 213 -8.02 19.11 -8.85
C LEU A 213 -7.23 18.21 -9.80
N THR A 214 -5.91 18.15 -9.60
CA THR A 214 -4.98 17.34 -10.42
C THR A 214 -4.35 16.20 -9.63
N SER A 215 -4.20 16.35 -8.32
CA SER A 215 -3.77 15.27 -7.45
C SER A 215 -4.54 15.22 -6.15
N MET A 216 -4.72 14.02 -5.63
CA MET A 216 -5.38 13.75 -4.37
C MET A 216 -4.54 12.80 -3.52
N ASP A 217 -4.41 13.09 -2.23
CA ASP A 217 -3.73 12.26 -1.23
C ASP A 217 -4.71 12.04 -0.06
N LEU A 218 -5.31 10.86 -0.01
CA LEU A 218 -6.29 10.46 1.00
C LEU A 218 -5.64 9.43 1.91
N GLU A 219 -5.22 9.87 3.07
CA GLU A 219 -4.47 9.01 3.98
C GLU A 219 -5.13 8.86 5.34
N LEU A 220 -5.16 7.62 5.83
CA LEU A 220 -5.51 7.29 7.21
C LEU A 220 -6.94 7.67 7.63
N LEU A 221 -7.79 8.01 6.66
CA LEU A 221 -9.19 8.36 6.93
C LEU A 221 -9.91 7.17 7.54
N ASP A 222 -10.71 7.41 8.58
CA ASP A 222 -11.63 6.42 9.10
C ASP A 222 -12.43 5.81 7.94
N PRO A 223 -12.66 4.49 7.92
CA PRO A 223 -13.33 3.82 6.80
C PRO A 223 -14.68 4.41 6.43
N THR A 224 -15.35 5.04 7.38
CA THR A 224 -16.64 5.66 7.17
C THR A 224 -16.49 7.03 6.46
N HIS A 225 -15.42 7.80 6.72
CA HIS A 225 -15.05 8.98 5.91
C HIS A 225 -14.74 8.55 4.47
N LEU A 226 -14.08 7.40 4.29
CA LEU A 226 -13.79 6.85 2.98
C LEU A 226 -15.05 6.36 2.27
N ARG A 227 -16.06 5.83 2.98
CA ARG A 227 -17.40 5.55 2.41
C ARG A 227 -18.06 6.82 1.92
N PHE A 228 -17.91 7.92 2.64
CA PHE A 228 -18.46 9.20 2.21
C PHE A 228 -17.78 9.72 0.95
N VAL A 229 -16.44 9.68 0.90
CA VAL A 229 -15.67 9.97 -0.32
C VAL A 229 -16.09 9.04 -1.46
N GLN A 230 -16.34 7.76 -1.17
CA GLN A 230 -16.82 6.78 -2.14
C GLN A 230 -18.20 7.17 -2.69
N ALA A 231 -19.13 7.55 -1.81
CA ALA A 231 -20.44 8.03 -2.21
C ALA A 231 -20.34 9.29 -3.07
N LEU A 232 -19.42 10.21 -2.76
CA LEU A 232 -19.14 11.37 -3.61
C LEU A 232 -18.59 11.00 -4.98
N LEU A 233 -17.67 10.03 -5.05
CA LEU A 233 -17.15 9.54 -6.33
C LEU A 233 -18.26 8.91 -7.18
N ARG A 234 -19.23 8.25 -6.53
CA ARG A 234 -20.32 7.51 -7.19
C ARG A 234 -21.58 8.33 -7.46
N SER A 235 -21.81 9.41 -6.73
CA SER A 235 -23.00 10.25 -6.89
C SER A 235 -22.97 10.86 -8.29
N ALA A 236 -23.90 10.40 -9.13
CA ALA A 236 -23.89 10.55 -10.60
C ALA A 236 -24.10 11.97 -11.11
N VAL A 237 -24.21 12.99 -10.24
CA VAL A 237 -24.49 14.36 -10.67
C VAL A 237 -23.18 15.12 -10.86
N GLY A 238 -22.63 15.08 -12.08
CA GLY A 238 -21.52 15.94 -12.51
C GLY A 238 -20.11 15.50 -12.10
N THR A 239 -19.95 14.30 -11.53
CA THR A 239 -18.63 13.74 -11.14
C THR A 239 -17.69 13.51 -12.31
N GLU A 240 -18.22 13.25 -13.51
CA GLU A 240 -17.40 13.20 -14.74
C GLU A 240 -16.57 14.47 -14.92
N GLN A 241 -17.09 15.63 -14.51
CA GLN A 241 -16.36 16.89 -14.57
C GLN A 241 -15.45 17.09 -13.36
N LEU A 242 -15.90 16.71 -12.16
CA LEU A 242 -15.22 17.03 -10.91
C LEU A 242 -13.80 16.45 -10.83
N PHE A 243 -13.64 15.21 -11.28
CA PHE A 243 -12.35 14.50 -11.28
C PHE A 243 -11.77 14.30 -12.68
N SER A 244 -12.33 14.99 -13.69
CA SER A 244 -11.83 14.96 -15.07
C SER A 244 -10.37 15.36 -15.21
N HIS A 245 -9.81 16.07 -14.23
CA HIS A 245 -8.43 16.55 -14.24
C HIS A 245 -7.49 15.80 -13.29
N VAL A 246 -8.02 14.87 -12.49
CA VAL A 246 -7.21 14.13 -11.52
C VAL A 246 -6.32 13.13 -12.26
N LYS A 247 -5.02 13.35 -12.17
CA LYS A 247 -3.97 12.52 -12.78
C LYS A 247 -3.31 11.58 -11.78
N THR A 248 -3.32 11.96 -10.51
CA THR A 248 -2.56 11.31 -9.45
C THR A 248 -3.43 11.11 -8.23
N VAL A 249 -3.57 9.86 -7.77
CA VAL A 249 -4.26 9.57 -6.52
C VAL A 249 -3.39 8.71 -5.62
N CYS A 250 -3.27 9.14 -4.36
CA CYS A 250 -2.75 8.36 -3.25
C CYS A 250 -3.89 8.03 -2.30
N LEU A 251 -4.02 6.74 -1.97
CA LEU A 251 -4.98 6.22 -1.02
C LEU A 251 -4.26 5.30 -0.04
N GLY A 252 -4.28 5.68 1.23
CA GLY A 252 -3.69 4.89 2.31
C GLY A 252 -4.69 4.64 3.44
N SER A 253 -4.72 3.42 3.97
CA SER A 253 -5.50 3.10 5.18
C SER A 253 -4.60 3.00 6.42
N SER A 254 -5.05 3.57 7.54
CA SER A 254 -4.45 3.33 8.87
C SER A 254 -4.94 2.03 9.50
N MET A 255 -6.11 1.55 9.06
CA MET A 255 -6.82 0.40 9.60
C MET A 255 -7.04 -0.61 8.47
N PRO A 256 -6.12 -1.57 8.28
CA PRO A 256 -6.23 -2.58 7.21
C PRO A 256 -7.48 -3.46 7.33
N GLU A 257 -7.98 -3.61 8.56
CA GLU A 257 -9.12 -4.45 8.97
C GLU A 257 -10.44 -4.15 8.24
N LEU A 258 -10.58 -2.93 7.70
CA LEU A 258 -11.82 -2.46 7.10
C LEU A 258 -11.65 -2.38 5.58
N ARG A 259 -12.15 -3.43 4.92
CA ARG A 259 -12.17 -3.59 3.46
C ARG A 259 -13.00 -2.49 2.83
N LEU A 260 -12.32 -1.55 2.21
CA LEU A 260 -12.94 -0.48 1.44
C LEU A 260 -12.71 -0.75 -0.03
N ASP A 261 -13.81 -0.82 -0.79
CA ASP A 261 -13.77 -0.98 -2.25
C ASP A 261 -13.46 0.34 -2.98
N LEU A 262 -13.17 1.43 -2.25
CA LEU A 262 -12.90 2.76 -2.80
C LEU A 262 -11.79 2.74 -3.86
N TRP A 263 -10.78 1.88 -3.67
CA TRP A 263 -9.68 1.75 -4.62
C TRP A 263 -10.15 1.35 -6.03
N ARG A 264 -11.28 0.63 -6.17
CA ARG A 264 -11.84 0.24 -7.47
C ARG A 264 -12.34 1.45 -8.24
N ASP A 265 -12.96 2.40 -7.54
CA ASP A 265 -13.54 3.60 -8.14
C ASP A 265 -12.45 4.51 -8.73
N LEU A 266 -11.20 4.41 -8.26
CA LEU A 266 -10.05 5.11 -8.86
C LEU A 266 -9.79 4.68 -10.31
N PHE A 267 -10.08 3.43 -10.65
CA PHE A 267 -9.95 2.89 -12.01
C PHE A 267 -11.16 3.24 -12.90
N THR A 268 -11.93 4.26 -12.53
CA THR A 268 -12.98 4.86 -13.36
C THR A 268 -12.66 6.30 -13.76
N LEU A 269 -11.63 6.90 -13.15
CA LEU A 269 -11.24 8.27 -13.39
C LEU A 269 -10.59 8.40 -14.78
N PRO A 270 -11.12 9.23 -15.70
CA PRO A 270 -10.71 9.20 -17.11
C PRO A 270 -9.27 9.71 -17.34
N SER A 271 -8.78 10.61 -16.49
CA SER A 271 -7.46 11.24 -16.64
C SER A 271 -6.39 10.66 -15.73
N ILE A 272 -6.70 9.59 -14.99
CA ILE A 272 -5.77 9.00 -14.03
C ILE A 272 -4.57 8.39 -14.75
N SER A 273 -3.37 8.81 -14.36
CA SER A 273 -2.10 8.30 -14.89
C SER A 273 -1.26 7.60 -13.83
N SER A 274 -1.46 7.92 -12.55
CA SER A 274 -0.66 7.40 -11.44
C SER A 274 -1.54 7.06 -10.24
N ILE A 275 -1.45 5.82 -9.77
CA ILE A 275 -2.18 5.32 -8.61
C ILE A 275 -1.19 4.80 -7.56
N TYR A 276 -1.42 5.22 -6.32
CA TYR A 276 -0.62 4.92 -5.15
C TYR A 276 -1.55 4.36 -4.08
N LEU A 277 -1.46 3.05 -3.81
CA LEU A 277 -2.25 2.36 -2.81
C LEU A 277 -1.35 1.92 -1.66
N HIS A 278 -1.79 2.15 -0.44
CA HIS A 278 -1.05 1.76 0.76
C HIS A 278 -1.97 1.08 1.79
N ARG A 279 -1.54 -0.08 2.31
CA ARG A 279 -2.32 -0.87 3.29
C ARG A 279 -3.73 -1.20 2.83
N ILE A 280 -3.86 -1.53 1.56
CA ILE A 280 -5.14 -1.93 0.96
C ILE A 280 -5.23 -3.45 0.91
N TYR A 281 -6.37 -3.98 1.40
CA TYR A 281 -6.71 -5.39 1.41
C TYR A 281 -7.85 -5.63 0.44
N ALA A 282 -7.59 -6.41 -0.62
CA ALA A 282 -8.55 -6.69 -1.68
C ALA A 282 -8.76 -8.21 -1.84
N VAL A 283 -9.74 -8.73 -1.08
CA VAL A 283 -10.08 -10.15 -1.03
C VAL A 283 -11.28 -10.44 -1.93
N ARG A 284 -11.25 -11.55 -2.67
CA ARG A 284 -12.36 -11.97 -3.54
C ARG A 284 -13.64 -12.17 -2.74
N GLN A 285 -14.76 -11.60 -3.22
CA GLN A 285 -16.15 -11.88 -2.79
C GLN A 285 -16.49 -11.70 -1.30
N GLN A 286 -15.55 -11.23 -0.48
CA GLN A 286 -15.81 -10.90 0.90
C GLN A 286 -15.50 -9.42 1.09
N THR A 287 -16.47 -8.56 0.80
CA THR A 287 -16.56 -7.31 1.55
C THR A 287 -17.29 -7.65 2.83
N LYS A 288 -16.72 -7.38 4.02
CA LYS A 288 -17.42 -7.61 5.32
C LYS A 288 -18.83 -6.95 5.36
N TRP A 289 -19.08 -6.02 4.44
CA TRP A 289 -20.28 -5.22 4.29
C TRP A 289 -21.15 -5.58 3.07
N GLY A 290 -20.83 -6.69 2.41
CA GLY A 290 -21.64 -7.27 1.36
C GLY A 290 -21.74 -8.77 1.61
N ARG A 291 -22.88 -9.20 2.15
CA ARG A 291 -23.37 -10.56 1.98
C ARG A 291 -23.02 -10.99 0.54
N GLY A 292 -22.43 -12.17 0.38
CA GLY A 292 -22.09 -12.68 -0.94
C GLY A 292 -23.27 -12.63 -1.92
N PRO A 293 -23.03 -12.86 -3.22
CA PRO A 293 -24.06 -12.83 -4.27
C PRO A 293 -25.28 -13.76 -4.02
N SER A 294 -25.27 -14.56 -2.95
CA SER A 294 -26.40 -15.34 -2.45
C SER A 294 -27.46 -14.54 -1.69
N SER A 295 -27.23 -13.27 -1.33
CA SER A 295 -28.29 -12.39 -0.80
C SER A 295 -29.12 -11.79 -1.95
N ARG A 296 -30.05 -12.59 -2.47
CA ARG A 296 -31.09 -12.24 -3.45
C ARG A 296 -32.10 -11.21 -2.91
N GLY A 297 -31.64 -10.07 -2.39
CA GLY A 297 -32.50 -8.92 -2.13
C GLY A 297 -32.82 -8.21 -3.45
N PRO A 298 -34.08 -7.83 -3.73
CA PRO A 298 -34.48 -7.20 -5.00
C PRO A 298 -33.83 -5.82 -5.27
N PHE A 299 -33.03 -5.29 -4.34
CA PHE A 299 -32.33 -4.01 -4.47
C PHE A 299 -30.80 -4.12 -4.60
N THR A 300 -30.18 -5.31 -4.48
CA THR A 300 -28.71 -5.48 -4.69
C THR A 300 -28.31 -5.49 -6.16
N ALA A 301 -29.27 -5.55 -7.09
CA ALA A 301 -29.04 -5.52 -8.53
C ALA A 301 -28.68 -4.13 -9.11
N LEU A 302 -28.85 -3.04 -8.35
CA LEU A 302 -28.69 -1.67 -8.88
C LEU A 302 -27.38 -0.95 -8.52
N SER A 303 -26.56 -1.44 -7.58
CA SER A 303 -25.48 -0.58 -7.01
C SER A 303 -24.11 -1.22 -6.79
N HIS A 304 -23.90 -2.48 -7.19
CA HIS A 304 -22.58 -2.87 -7.67
C HIS A 304 -22.62 -2.79 -9.19
N PRO A 305 -22.48 -1.58 -9.78
CA PRO A 305 -22.30 -1.52 -11.21
C PRO A 305 -21.11 -2.42 -11.49
N ASN A 306 -21.41 -3.44 -12.27
CA ASN A 306 -20.66 -4.02 -13.38
C ASN A 306 -19.84 -2.98 -14.20
N LEU A 307 -19.18 -2.01 -13.56
CA LEU A 307 -17.88 -1.50 -13.98
C LEU A 307 -16.91 -2.66 -13.78
N ALA A 308 -17.10 -3.70 -14.59
CA ALA A 308 -16.02 -4.55 -14.99
C ALA A 308 -14.94 -3.59 -15.45
N LEU A 309 -13.92 -3.42 -14.60
CA LEU A 309 -12.67 -2.77 -14.91
C LEU A 309 -12.32 -3.08 -16.35
N ARG A 310 -12.58 -2.12 -17.26
CA ARG A 310 -12.50 -2.38 -18.69
C ARG A 310 -11.02 -2.57 -19.01
N PRO A 311 -10.61 -3.75 -19.50
CA PRO A 311 -9.21 -3.95 -19.82
C PRO A 311 -8.73 -2.92 -20.83
N ARG A 312 -7.52 -2.40 -20.65
CA ARG A 312 -6.86 -1.44 -21.53
C ARG A 312 -7.71 -0.19 -21.80
N SER A 313 -8.40 0.31 -20.77
CA SER A 313 -9.27 1.49 -20.90
C SER A 313 -8.63 2.79 -20.46
N LEU A 314 -7.67 2.75 -19.53
CA LEU A 314 -7.07 3.95 -18.93
C LEU A 314 -5.59 4.13 -19.28
N ASP A 315 -5.14 5.38 -19.28
CA ASP A 315 -3.75 5.78 -19.55
C ASP A 315 -2.88 5.76 -18.27
N ILE A 316 -3.15 4.81 -17.38
CA ILE A 316 -2.33 4.57 -16.18
C ILE A 316 -0.94 4.10 -16.61
N THR A 317 0.08 4.83 -16.18
CA THR A 317 1.49 4.52 -16.46
C THR A 317 2.24 4.07 -15.20
N HIS A 318 1.70 4.38 -14.02
CA HIS A 318 2.31 4.08 -12.73
C HIS A 318 1.29 3.50 -11.76
N LEU A 319 1.59 2.32 -11.21
CA LEU A 319 0.81 1.66 -10.17
C LEU A 319 1.73 1.20 -9.05
N GLU A 320 1.54 1.75 -7.85
CA GLU A 320 2.30 1.39 -6.66
C GLU A 320 1.37 0.86 -5.57
N LEU A 321 1.66 -0.35 -5.11
CA LEU A 321 0.92 -1.11 -4.10
C LEU A 321 1.87 -1.36 -2.94
N ARG A 322 1.75 -0.59 -1.86
CA ARG A 322 2.64 -0.67 -0.70
C ARG A 322 1.96 -1.30 0.49
N ASP A 323 2.60 -2.28 1.11
CA ASP A 323 2.03 -2.97 2.27
C ASP A 323 0.60 -3.47 1.97
N CYS A 324 0.34 -3.86 0.71
CA CYS A 324 -1.00 -4.22 0.22
C CYS A 324 -1.14 -5.74 0.14
N ARG A 325 -2.34 -6.26 0.42
CA ARG A 325 -2.68 -7.67 0.20
C ARG A 325 -3.81 -7.77 -0.81
N ILE A 326 -3.44 -7.99 -2.07
CA ILE A 326 -4.37 -8.04 -3.20
C ILE A 326 -4.47 -9.50 -3.63
N SER A 327 -5.69 -10.05 -3.61
CA SER A 327 -5.91 -11.42 -4.09
C SER A 327 -5.48 -11.55 -5.55
N PRO A 328 -4.96 -12.73 -5.97
CA PRO A 328 -4.53 -12.99 -7.35
C PRO A 328 -5.51 -12.50 -8.43
N TRP A 329 -6.80 -12.72 -8.19
CA TRP A 329 -7.86 -12.35 -9.10
C TRP A 329 -8.01 -10.83 -9.24
N GLU A 330 -8.00 -10.10 -8.11
CA GLU A 330 -8.09 -8.64 -8.15
C GLU A 330 -6.83 -8.01 -8.74
N LEU A 331 -5.65 -8.55 -8.41
CA LEU A 331 -4.39 -8.06 -8.97
C LEU A 331 -4.39 -8.19 -10.50
N LYS A 332 -4.85 -9.34 -11.01
CA LYS A 332 -5.01 -9.56 -12.45
C LYS A 332 -5.97 -8.54 -13.07
N ARG A 333 -7.10 -8.24 -12.44
CA ARG A 333 -8.05 -7.24 -12.93
C ARG A 333 -7.48 -5.83 -12.91
N MET A 334 -6.81 -5.43 -11.83
CA MET A 334 -6.16 -4.13 -11.71
C MET A 334 -5.13 -3.94 -12.83
N LEU A 335 -4.28 -4.95 -13.07
CA LEU A 335 -3.27 -4.91 -14.12
C LEU A 335 -3.83 -5.07 -15.54
N ALA A 336 -5.09 -5.47 -15.71
CA ALA A 336 -5.76 -5.49 -17.00
C ALA A 336 -6.17 -4.09 -17.46
N VAL A 337 -6.44 -3.15 -16.54
CA VAL A 337 -7.00 -1.82 -16.85
C VAL A 337 -6.07 -0.91 -17.66
N PRO A 338 -4.77 -0.76 -17.31
CA PRO A 338 -3.87 0.14 -18.02
C PRO A 338 -3.69 -0.26 -19.49
N LYS A 339 -3.65 0.73 -20.39
CA LYS A 339 -3.28 0.50 -21.80
C LYS A 339 -1.80 0.12 -21.96
N ALA A 340 -0.93 0.75 -21.17
CA ALA A 340 0.52 0.55 -21.21
C ALA A 340 1.15 0.95 -19.87
N LEU A 341 1.09 0.05 -18.89
CA LEU A 341 1.71 0.27 -17.59
C LEU A 341 3.24 0.26 -17.72
N LYS A 342 3.91 1.31 -17.23
CA LYS A 342 5.38 1.46 -17.30
C LYS A 342 6.07 1.10 -16.00
N THR A 343 5.49 1.52 -14.88
CA THR A 343 6.04 1.25 -13.54
C THR A 343 5.03 0.48 -12.73
N PHE A 344 5.46 -0.66 -12.20
CA PHE A 344 4.71 -1.43 -11.23
C PHE A 344 5.55 -1.67 -9.99
N ILE A 345 5.01 -1.28 -8.83
CA ILE A 345 5.63 -1.50 -7.53
C ILE A 345 4.64 -2.28 -6.68
N TYR A 346 5.06 -3.42 -6.14
CA TYR A 346 4.27 -4.21 -5.22
C TYR A 346 5.10 -4.70 -4.04
N ASP A 347 4.84 -4.11 -2.89
CA ASP A 347 5.36 -4.51 -1.59
C ASP A 347 4.23 -5.22 -0.85
N ILE A 348 4.33 -6.54 -0.72
CA ILE A 348 3.24 -7.37 -0.19
C ILE A 348 3.11 -7.15 1.30
N GLY A 349 1.94 -6.73 1.77
CA GLY A 349 1.72 -6.44 3.20
C GLY A 349 1.70 -7.68 4.09
N GLU A 350 2.07 -7.47 5.35
CA GLU A 350 2.05 -8.53 6.39
C GLU A 350 0.61 -8.97 6.70
N GLU A 351 0.45 -10.23 7.13
CA GLU A 351 -0.81 -10.72 7.68
C GLU A 351 -0.86 -10.27 9.15
N ILE A 352 -1.55 -9.16 9.40
CA ILE A 352 -1.45 -8.45 10.69
C ILE A 352 -2.32 -9.10 11.78
N ASN A 353 -3.41 -9.79 11.40
CA ASN A 353 -4.41 -10.28 12.35
C ASN A 353 -5.07 -11.59 11.91
N ASP A 354 -5.29 -12.52 12.85
CA ASP A 354 -6.04 -13.78 12.68
C ASP A 354 -7.50 -13.60 12.24
N VAL A 355 -8.03 -12.37 12.34
CA VAL A 355 -9.42 -12.02 12.00
C VAL A 355 -9.60 -11.82 10.49
N GLU A 356 -8.52 -11.62 9.75
CA GLU A 356 -8.57 -11.44 8.31
C GLU A 356 -8.47 -12.78 7.59
N PRO A 357 -9.24 -13.00 6.50
CA PRO A 357 -9.14 -14.20 5.69
C PRO A 357 -7.75 -14.22 5.08
N SER A 358 -7.08 -15.35 5.22
CA SER A 358 -5.77 -15.54 4.61
C SER A 358 -5.89 -15.36 3.10
N VAL A 359 -5.25 -14.31 2.59
CA VAL A 359 -5.09 -14.11 1.15
C VAL A 359 -3.81 -14.81 0.76
N SER A 360 -3.94 -16.01 0.18
CA SER A 360 -2.80 -16.70 -0.41
C SER A 360 -2.35 -15.94 -1.66
N ILE A 361 -1.17 -15.33 -1.58
CA ILE A 361 -0.51 -14.66 -2.69
C ILE A 361 0.69 -15.52 -3.06
N SER A 362 0.63 -16.18 -4.21
CA SER A 362 1.75 -16.94 -4.74
C SER A 362 2.61 -16.10 -5.66
N TYR A 363 3.91 -16.37 -5.73
CA TYR A 363 4.81 -15.66 -6.66
C TYR A 363 4.33 -15.83 -8.11
N LYS A 364 3.92 -17.05 -8.47
CA LYS A 364 3.31 -17.35 -9.77
C LYS A 364 2.10 -16.47 -10.07
N SER A 365 1.22 -16.22 -9.09
CA SER A 365 0.04 -15.38 -9.32
C SER A 365 0.40 -13.92 -9.61
N VAL A 366 1.45 -13.39 -8.97
CA VAL A 366 1.97 -12.05 -9.23
C VAL A 366 2.54 -11.98 -10.64
N ARG A 367 3.34 -12.98 -11.06
CA ARG A 367 3.80 -13.11 -12.46
C ARG A 367 2.61 -13.09 -13.41
N ASP A 368 1.66 -14.01 -13.23
CA ASP A 368 0.57 -14.21 -14.19
C ASP A 368 -0.29 -12.95 -14.36
N ALA A 369 -0.39 -12.12 -13.32
CA ALA A 369 -1.02 -10.81 -13.41
C ALA A 369 -0.18 -9.81 -14.22
N LEU A 370 1.15 -9.77 -14.02
CA LEU A 370 2.10 -8.90 -14.74
C LEU A 370 2.23 -9.20 -16.22
N GLU A 371 1.99 -10.46 -16.63
CA GLU A 371 2.12 -10.89 -18.02
C GLU A 371 1.24 -10.06 -18.98
N GLN A 372 0.14 -9.50 -18.48
CA GLN A 372 -0.75 -8.62 -19.24
C GLN A 372 -0.10 -7.30 -19.69
N GLN A 373 0.98 -6.89 -19.02
CA GLN A 373 1.71 -5.63 -19.22
C GLN A 373 3.18 -5.87 -19.63
N ARG A 374 3.54 -7.11 -20.03
CA ARG A 374 4.93 -7.49 -20.37
C ARG A 374 5.58 -6.62 -21.46
N ASP A 375 4.77 -6.11 -22.39
CA ASP A 375 5.22 -5.33 -23.54
C ASP A 375 5.36 -3.82 -23.25
N SER A 376 4.96 -3.37 -22.04
CA SER A 376 4.98 -1.95 -21.66
C SER A 376 5.81 -1.66 -20.41
N LEU A 377 6.00 -2.64 -19.52
CA LEU A 377 6.71 -2.45 -18.26
C LEU A 377 8.19 -2.08 -18.49
N GLU A 378 8.58 -0.95 -17.93
CA GLU A 378 9.95 -0.42 -17.92
C GLU A 378 10.60 -0.59 -16.54
N GLN A 379 9.79 -0.63 -15.48
CA GLN A 379 10.24 -0.72 -14.09
C GLN A 379 9.34 -1.66 -13.28
N ILE A 380 9.95 -2.63 -12.61
CA ILE A 380 9.28 -3.55 -11.69
C ILE A 380 9.97 -3.51 -10.33
N TRP A 381 9.18 -3.40 -9.26
CA TRP A 381 9.60 -3.62 -7.88
C TRP A 381 8.65 -4.64 -7.25
N ILE A 382 9.15 -5.81 -6.84
CA ILE A 382 8.37 -6.80 -6.08
C ILE A 382 9.12 -7.12 -4.78
N ASP A 383 8.49 -6.94 -3.63
CA ASP A 383 9.13 -7.04 -2.32
C ASP A 383 8.15 -7.48 -1.25
N TYR A 384 8.66 -7.70 -0.05
CA TYR A 384 7.87 -8.01 1.16
C TYR A 384 8.59 -7.49 2.41
N PRO A 385 7.86 -7.30 3.53
CA PRO A 385 8.46 -6.90 4.79
C PRO A 385 9.33 -8.02 5.37
N HIS A 386 10.44 -7.71 6.04
CA HIS A 386 11.35 -8.71 6.63
C HIS A 386 10.68 -9.67 7.63
N ASP A 387 9.58 -9.24 8.24
CA ASP A 387 8.82 -10.02 9.21
C ASP A 387 7.74 -10.89 8.54
N TYR A 388 7.63 -10.86 7.21
CA TYR A 388 6.69 -11.69 6.46
C TYR A 388 6.89 -13.16 6.82
N LEU A 389 5.90 -13.71 7.52
CA LEU A 389 5.84 -15.12 7.83
C LEU A 389 5.46 -15.84 6.54
N PHE A 390 6.46 -16.32 5.82
CA PHE A 390 6.19 -17.43 4.92
C PHE A 390 5.76 -18.59 5.78
N ASP A 391 4.64 -19.22 5.41
CA ASP A 391 4.27 -20.53 5.94
C ASP A 391 5.21 -21.61 5.35
N GLU A 392 6.51 -21.38 5.52
CA GLU A 392 7.66 -22.12 4.99
C GLU A 392 7.65 -23.60 5.42
N TRP A 393 6.79 -23.97 6.36
CA TRP A 393 6.76 -25.30 6.97
C TRP A 393 5.36 -25.96 7.00
N GLY A 394 4.27 -25.23 6.68
CA GLY A 394 2.89 -25.69 6.87
C GLY A 394 2.14 -26.20 5.63
N GLY A 395 2.79 -26.34 4.46
CA GLY A 395 2.16 -26.87 3.25
C GLY A 395 2.02 -25.87 2.08
N ALA A 396 2.61 -24.68 2.19
CA ALA A 396 2.57 -23.64 1.15
C ALA A 396 3.54 -23.87 -0.04
N GLY A 397 4.05 -25.09 -0.26
CA GLY A 397 5.12 -25.39 -1.24
C GLY A 397 4.81 -25.05 -2.71
N ILE A 398 3.58 -24.68 -3.05
CA ILE A 398 3.21 -24.15 -4.38
C ILE A 398 3.31 -22.62 -4.42
N ALA A 399 3.05 -21.93 -3.31
CA ALA A 399 2.95 -20.47 -3.27
C ALA A 399 4.32 -19.78 -3.34
N THR A 400 5.34 -20.42 -2.81
CA THR A 400 6.73 -19.92 -2.72
C THR A 400 7.65 -20.46 -3.81
N ARG A 401 7.11 -21.16 -4.82
CA ARG A 401 7.88 -21.57 -6.00
C ARG A 401 8.42 -20.34 -6.74
N PRO A 402 9.57 -20.45 -7.43
CA PRO A 402 10.13 -19.36 -8.22
C PRO A 402 9.07 -18.65 -9.06
N ILE A 403 9.12 -17.32 -9.09
CA ILE A 403 8.20 -16.47 -9.83
C ILE A 403 8.23 -16.75 -11.35
N GLY A 404 9.33 -17.33 -11.85
CA GLY A 404 9.55 -17.63 -13.26
C GLY A 404 10.32 -16.52 -13.99
N SER A 405 10.44 -16.67 -15.31
CA SER A 405 11.31 -15.80 -16.12
C SER A 405 10.63 -14.50 -16.57
N PHE A 406 11.38 -13.41 -16.51
CA PHE A 406 11.07 -12.09 -17.08
C PHE A 406 11.80 -11.83 -18.40
N ALA A 407 12.43 -12.84 -19.02
CA ALA A 407 13.17 -12.67 -20.27
C ALA A 407 12.35 -12.04 -21.41
N GLN A 408 11.02 -12.24 -21.40
CA GLN A 408 10.11 -11.71 -22.42
C GLN A 408 9.73 -10.22 -22.21
N TYR A 409 10.11 -9.61 -21.09
CA TYR A 409 9.76 -8.23 -20.75
C TYR A 409 10.75 -7.28 -21.42
N THR A 410 10.69 -7.16 -22.74
CA THR A 410 11.70 -6.50 -23.60
C THR A 410 11.90 -4.99 -23.37
N LYS A 411 11.05 -4.34 -22.57
CA LYS A 411 11.21 -2.93 -22.17
C LYS A 411 11.69 -2.76 -20.74
N LEU A 412 11.78 -3.83 -19.96
CA LEU A 412 12.18 -3.77 -18.56
C LEU A 412 13.64 -3.32 -18.46
N LYS A 413 13.87 -2.16 -17.84
CA LYS A 413 15.18 -1.54 -17.65
C LYS A 413 15.63 -1.60 -16.20
N ARG A 414 14.69 -1.50 -15.26
CA ARG A 414 14.99 -1.51 -13.82
C ARG A 414 14.17 -2.58 -13.13
N PHE A 415 14.85 -3.45 -12.42
CA PHE A 415 14.20 -4.56 -11.75
C PHE A 415 14.68 -4.66 -10.30
N ARG A 416 13.78 -4.33 -9.37
CA ARG A 416 13.95 -4.58 -7.95
C ARG A 416 13.11 -5.78 -7.56
N ILE A 417 13.74 -6.78 -6.97
CA ILE A 417 13.04 -8.00 -6.56
C ILE A 417 13.71 -8.63 -5.36
N ALA A 418 12.92 -9.15 -4.44
CA ALA A 418 13.44 -10.01 -3.39
C ALA A 418 14.04 -11.27 -4.00
N SER A 419 15.26 -11.63 -3.61
CA SER A 419 15.98 -12.77 -4.21
C SER A 419 15.21 -14.08 -4.07
N THR A 420 14.46 -14.24 -2.98
CA THR A 420 13.58 -15.39 -2.73
C THR A 420 12.48 -15.56 -3.77
N TYR A 421 12.05 -14.50 -4.46
CA TYR A 421 11.09 -14.64 -5.56
C TYR A 421 11.73 -15.31 -6.78
N LEU A 422 13.03 -15.09 -7.00
CA LEU A 422 13.76 -15.67 -8.13
C LEU A 422 14.18 -17.11 -7.84
N PHE A 423 14.69 -17.38 -6.64
CA PHE A 423 15.16 -18.72 -6.27
C PHE A 423 14.05 -19.61 -5.73
N GLY A 424 13.01 -19.04 -5.13
CA GLY A 424 11.93 -19.78 -4.47
C GLY A 424 12.36 -20.47 -3.17
N PHE A 425 11.40 -20.80 -2.32
CA PHE A 425 11.63 -21.67 -1.15
C PHE A 425 11.38 -23.13 -1.56
N THR A 426 12.31 -23.68 -2.34
CA THR A 426 12.19 -25.01 -2.92
C THR A 426 13.43 -25.83 -2.65
N GLU A 427 13.29 -27.15 -2.45
CA GLU A 427 14.45 -28.05 -2.34
C GLU A 427 15.27 -28.13 -3.65
N ASP A 428 14.64 -27.85 -4.80
CA ASP A 428 15.24 -27.90 -6.13
C ASP A 428 15.97 -26.61 -6.52
N THR A 429 16.86 -26.17 -5.64
CA THR A 429 17.61 -24.93 -5.80
C THR A 429 18.46 -24.94 -7.08
N ASP A 430 18.36 -23.87 -7.86
CA ASP A 430 19.07 -23.72 -9.14
C ASP A 430 19.72 -22.34 -9.24
N ILE A 431 21.05 -22.34 -9.21
CA ILE A 431 21.90 -21.16 -9.30
C ILE A 431 21.78 -20.44 -10.65
N HIS A 432 21.25 -21.10 -11.69
CA HIS A 432 21.04 -20.51 -13.00
C HIS A 432 19.76 -19.65 -13.07
N ARG A 433 18.82 -19.82 -12.13
CA ARG A 433 17.54 -19.08 -12.10
C ARG A 433 17.72 -17.57 -12.16
N LEU A 434 18.74 -17.01 -11.49
CA LEU A 434 19.00 -15.57 -11.58
C LEU A 434 19.26 -15.13 -13.02
N VAL A 435 20.10 -15.85 -13.76
CA VAL A 435 20.46 -15.48 -15.13
C VAL A 435 19.33 -15.77 -16.12
N GLU A 436 18.59 -16.86 -15.92
CA GLU A 436 17.50 -17.28 -16.81
C GLU A 436 16.24 -16.43 -16.62
N SER A 437 16.09 -15.80 -15.47
CA SER A 437 14.93 -14.98 -15.16
C SER A 437 15.04 -13.53 -15.64
N LEU A 438 16.22 -13.04 -15.98
CA LEU A 438 16.43 -11.62 -16.30
C LEU A 438 16.32 -11.35 -17.80
N PRO A 439 15.77 -10.18 -18.21
CA PRO A 439 15.76 -9.76 -19.60
C PRO A 439 17.10 -9.17 -20.04
N GLU A 440 17.45 -9.33 -21.32
CA GLU A 440 18.76 -8.93 -21.87
C GLU A 440 19.04 -7.43 -21.85
N GLN A 441 18.00 -6.59 -21.95
CA GLN A 441 18.14 -5.13 -21.98
C GLN A 441 18.13 -4.47 -20.59
N LEU A 442 18.18 -5.25 -19.51
CA LEU A 442 18.17 -4.74 -18.14
C LEU A 442 19.35 -3.78 -17.91
N GLU A 443 19.07 -2.60 -17.35
CA GLU A 443 20.07 -1.58 -17.02
C GLU A 443 20.45 -1.60 -15.52
N GLU A 444 19.51 -1.96 -14.66
CA GLU A 444 19.69 -1.99 -13.21
C GLU A 444 18.97 -3.17 -12.58
N LEU A 445 19.69 -3.93 -11.75
CA LEU A 445 19.16 -5.00 -10.91
C LEU A 445 19.33 -4.64 -9.43
N HIS A 446 18.28 -4.76 -8.65
CA HIS A 446 18.31 -4.56 -7.21
C HIS A 446 17.72 -5.78 -6.51
N LEU A 447 18.57 -6.58 -5.87
CA LEU A 447 18.18 -7.75 -5.10
C LEU A 447 17.97 -7.36 -3.64
N THR A 448 16.73 -7.54 -3.14
CA THR A 448 16.40 -7.36 -1.72
C THR A 448 16.40 -8.70 -1.01
N HIS A 449 16.54 -8.68 0.33
CA HIS A 449 16.58 -9.90 1.16
C HIS A 449 17.64 -10.91 0.73
N GLY A 450 18.78 -10.42 0.24
CA GLY A 450 19.84 -11.27 -0.30
C GLY A 450 20.45 -12.24 0.72
N ASP A 451 20.26 -11.96 2.02
CA ASP A 451 20.69 -12.83 3.09
C ASP A 451 19.76 -14.02 3.36
N GLU A 452 18.61 -14.10 2.69
CA GLU A 452 17.65 -15.20 2.81
C GLU A 452 17.93 -16.36 1.85
N ASP A 453 18.73 -16.13 0.80
CA ASP A 453 19.05 -17.13 -0.23
C ASP A 453 20.53 -17.53 -0.21
N GLU A 454 20.81 -18.82 -0.06
CA GLU A 454 22.18 -19.34 -0.06
C GLU A 454 22.80 -19.33 -1.47
N GLU A 455 21.94 -19.39 -2.49
CA GLU A 455 22.23 -19.38 -3.91
C GLU A 455 22.74 -18.02 -4.39
N LEU A 456 22.50 -16.95 -3.63
CA LEU A 456 22.73 -15.58 -4.09
C LEU A 456 24.15 -15.39 -4.62
N THR A 457 25.16 -15.86 -3.88
CA THR A 457 26.58 -15.70 -4.29
C THR A 457 26.88 -16.44 -5.60
N ALA A 458 26.36 -17.66 -5.76
CA ALA A 458 26.53 -18.46 -6.97
C ALA A 458 25.76 -17.86 -8.16
N GLY A 459 24.53 -17.40 -7.93
CA GLY A 459 23.72 -16.70 -8.93
C GLY A 459 24.41 -15.43 -9.43
N LEU A 460 24.94 -14.60 -8.52
CA LEU A 460 25.69 -13.39 -8.88
C LEU A 460 26.96 -13.72 -9.67
N GLN A 461 27.67 -14.80 -9.32
CA GLN A 461 28.79 -15.29 -10.12
C GLN A 461 28.34 -15.65 -11.55
N LYS A 462 27.22 -16.37 -11.70
CA LYS A 462 26.66 -16.71 -13.01
C LYS A 462 26.24 -15.47 -13.81
N LEU A 463 25.71 -14.44 -13.16
CA LEU A 463 25.37 -13.17 -13.79
C LEU A 463 26.60 -12.45 -14.35
N ILE A 464 27.69 -12.41 -13.58
CA ILE A 464 28.98 -11.83 -14.02
C ILE A 464 29.56 -12.64 -15.19
N GLU A 465 29.55 -13.97 -15.11
CA GLU A 465 29.99 -14.86 -16.20
C GLU A 465 29.15 -14.64 -17.47
N ALA A 466 27.83 -14.48 -17.34
CA ALA A 466 26.94 -14.18 -18.46
C ALA A 466 27.25 -12.81 -19.08
N LYS A 467 27.49 -11.78 -18.25
CA LYS A 467 27.89 -10.45 -18.72
C LYS A 467 29.21 -10.47 -19.49
N GLN A 468 30.19 -11.23 -19.01
CA GLN A 468 31.46 -11.42 -19.69
C GLN A 468 31.30 -12.08 -21.08
N ARG A 469 30.29 -12.94 -21.24
CA ARG A 469 29.93 -13.57 -22.54
C ARG A 469 29.10 -12.66 -23.45
N GLY A 470 28.84 -11.41 -23.06
CA GLY A 470 28.10 -10.43 -23.85
C GLY A 470 26.59 -10.40 -23.61
N ARG A 471 26.05 -11.23 -22.71
CA ARG A 471 24.66 -11.09 -22.25
C ARG A 471 24.53 -9.85 -21.36
N PHE A 472 23.33 -9.28 -21.21
CA PHE A 472 23.12 -8.11 -20.35
C PHE A 472 24.08 -6.94 -20.62
N ALA A 473 24.34 -6.65 -21.90
CA ALA A 473 25.26 -5.60 -22.31
C ALA A 473 24.87 -4.22 -21.72
N GLY A 474 23.57 -3.98 -21.54
CA GLY A 474 23.01 -2.76 -20.95
C GLY A 474 23.11 -2.64 -19.43
N LEU A 475 23.44 -3.73 -18.72
CA LEU A 475 23.43 -3.77 -17.25
C LEU A 475 24.57 -2.94 -16.67
N LYS A 476 24.24 -1.83 -16.02
CA LYS A 476 25.18 -0.84 -15.48
C LYS A 476 25.38 -0.97 -13.97
N GLU A 477 24.34 -1.36 -13.25
CA GLU A 477 24.36 -1.39 -11.79
C GLU A 477 23.65 -2.63 -11.22
N VAL A 478 24.27 -3.24 -10.20
CA VAL A 478 23.69 -4.28 -9.35
C VAL A 478 23.73 -3.81 -7.90
N LYS A 479 22.58 -3.77 -7.24
CA LYS A 479 22.42 -3.43 -5.82
C LYS A 479 21.98 -4.68 -5.07
N VAL A 480 22.55 -4.93 -3.90
CA VAL A 480 22.21 -6.08 -3.06
C VAL A 480 21.98 -5.62 -1.62
N GLU A 481 20.79 -5.86 -1.08
CA GLU A 481 20.48 -5.64 0.35
C GLU A 481 20.73 -6.94 1.13
N ILE A 482 21.61 -6.91 2.13
CA ILE A 482 22.05 -8.08 2.91
C ILE A 482 22.27 -7.71 4.37
N SER A 483 22.29 -8.72 5.25
CA SER A 483 22.60 -8.56 6.66
C SER A 483 24.09 -8.81 6.98
N ILE A 484 24.61 -8.12 7.99
CA ILE A 484 26.00 -8.32 8.45
C ILE A 484 26.27 -9.76 8.93
N PRO A 485 25.37 -10.42 9.69
CA PRO A 485 25.56 -11.81 10.09
C PRO A 485 25.76 -12.76 8.91
N TRP A 486 25.01 -12.57 7.82
CA TRP A 486 25.15 -13.39 6.62
C TRP A 486 26.52 -13.20 5.95
N LEU A 487 27.04 -11.97 5.88
CA LEU A 487 28.36 -11.67 5.32
C LEU A 487 29.51 -12.39 6.05
N VAL A 488 29.43 -12.51 7.38
CA VAL A 488 30.47 -13.16 8.18
C VAL A 488 30.30 -14.68 8.26
N SER A 489 29.14 -15.19 7.84
CA SER A 489 28.88 -16.63 7.75
C SER A 489 29.51 -17.23 6.51
N LYS A 490 29.66 -18.56 6.50
CA LYS A 490 30.00 -19.33 5.30
C LYS A 490 28.71 -19.78 4.63
N GLY A 491 28.67 -19.73 3.30
CA GLY A 491 27.57 -20.34 2.56
C GLY A 491 27.57 -21.86 2.72
N ARG A 492 26.44 -22.51 2.41
CA ARG A 492 26.32 -23.98 2.50
C ARG A 492 26.52 -24.63 1.12
N PRO A 493 27.13 -25.83 1.06
CA PRO A 493 27.18 -26.60 -0.17
C PRO A 493 25.80 -27.23 -0.47
N PRO A 494 25.42 -27.41 -1.74
CA PRO A 494 26.14 -27.04 -2.97
C PRO A 494 25.82 -25.62 -3.50
N LEU A 495 25.14 -24.80 -2.70
CA LEU A 495 24.37 -23.62 -3.16
C LEU A 495 25.22 -22.36 -3.23
N ALA A 496 26.21 -22.26 -2.34
CA ALA A 496 27.14 -21.15 -2.32
C ALA A 496 28.21 -21.27 -3.41
N ALA A 497 28.66 -20.13 -3.96
CA ALA A 497 29.77 -20.08 -4.91
C ALA A 497 31.05 -20.72 -4.35
N ASP A 498 31.30 -20.52 -3.05
CA ASP A 498 32.38 -21.16 -2.31
C ASP A 498 31.98 -21.31 -0.83
N HIS A 499 31.49 -22.49 -0.46
CA HIS A 499 31.09 -22.81 0.92
C HIS A 499 32.27 -22.89 1.91
N THR A 500 33.53 -22.81 1.44
CA THR A 500 34.71 -22.88 2.31
C THR A 500 35.09 -21.51 2.89
N ARG A 501 34.67 -20.44 2.23
CA ARG A 501 34.97 -19.03 2.57
C ARG A 501 33.76 -18.33 3.18
N ALA A 502 34.00 -17.21 3.83
CA ALA A 502 32.92 -16.35 4.30
C ALA A 502 32.30 -15.61 3.10
N ASN A 503 30.99 -15.33 3.16
CA ASN A 503 30.26 -14.65 2.10
C ASN A 503 30.86 -13.27 1.78
N LYS A 504 31.40 -12.56 2.77
CA LYS A 504 32.12 -11.29 2.56
C LYS A 504 33.31 -11.42 1.61
N ASP A 505 34.07 -12.52 1.70
CA ASP A 505 35.28 -12.69 0.89
C ASP A 505 34.88 -12.97 -0.57
N ILE A 506 33.79 -13.73 -0.75
CA ILE A 506 33.20 -14.02 -2.06
C ILE A 506 32.63 -12.73 -2.66
N MET A 507 31.85 -11.96 -1.90
CA MET A 507 31.25 -10.71 -2.36
C MET A 507 32.31 -9.67 -2.76
N ALA A 508 33.41 -9.55 -2.01
CA ALA A 508 34.53 -8.68 -2.37
C ALA A 508 35.14 -9.07 -3.74
N GLU A 509 35.32 -10.36 -3.97
CA GLU A 509 35.80 -10.89 -5.24
C GLU A 509 34.82 -10.64 -6.39
N LEU A 510 33.52 -10.84 -6.16
CA LEU A 510 32.47 -10.57 -7.15
C LEU A 510 32.40 -9.08 -7.51
N ILE A 511 32.52 -8.18 -6.54
CA ILE A 511 32.59 -6.72 -6.77
C ILE A 511 33.79 -6.38 -7.64
N GLN A 512 34.97 -6.89 -7.31
CA GLN A 512 36.18 -6.64 -8.11
C GLN A 512 36.05 -7.14 -9.55
N ARG A 513 35.47 -8.34 -9.74
CA ARG A 513 35.20 -8.90 -11.08
C ARG A 513 34.17 -8.06 -11.84
N ALA A 514 33.11 -7.60 -11.18
CA ALA A 514 32.09 -6.74 -11.76
C ALA A 514 32.67 -5.39 -12.21
N ASP A 515 33.50 -4.76 -11.38
CA ASP A 515 34.17 -3.50 -11.70
C ASP A 515 35.05 -3.64 -12.96
N GLY A 516 35.77 -4.77 -13.10
CA GLY A 516 36.54 -5.09 -14.31
C GLY A 516 35.72 -5.20 -15.60
N LEU A 517 34.41 -5.39 -15.49
CA LEU A 517 33.46 -5.43 -16.61
C LEU A 517 32.68 -4.12 -16.77
N GLY A 518 33.02 -3.06 -16.03
CA GLY A 518 32.26 -1.81 -15.99
C GLY A 518 30.86 -1.97 -15.37
N LEU A 519 30.64 -3.02 -14.58
CA LEU A 519 29.41 -3.25 -13.84
C LEU A 519 29.58 -2.75 -12.41
N LYS A 520 28.83 -1.70 -12.04
CA LYS A 520 28.89 -1.17 -10.68
C LYS A 520 28.11 -2.05 -9.73
N MET A 521 28.77 -2.66 -8.75
CA MET A 521 28.11 -3.48 -7.73
C MET A 521 28.12 -2.78 -6.36
N ARG A 522 26.97 -2.72 -5.69
CA ARG A 522 26.79 -2.06 -4.39
C ARG A 522 26.09 -2.96 -3.39
N MET A 523 26.49 -2.85 -2.13
CA MET A 523 25.89 -3.57 -1.02
C MET A 523 25.29 -2.59 -0.01
N PHE A 524 24.11 -2.94 0.49
CA PHE A 524 23.38 -2.17 1.49
C PHE A 524 23.11 -3.08 2.69
N VAL A 525 23.29 -2.56 3.91
CA VAL A 525 22.92 -3.30 5.12
C VAL A 525 21.43 -3.18 5.33
N ASN A 526 20.69 -4.27 5.11
CA ASN A 526 19.33 -4.36 5.62
C ASN A 526 19.39 -4.53 7.15
N HIS A 527 18.50 -3.84 7.87
CA HIS A 527 18.52 -3.84 9.34
C HIS A 527 17.85 -5.08 9.95
N SER A 528 17.62 -6.17 9.21
CA SER A 528 16.93 -7.39 9.68
C SER A 528 17.77 -8.27 10.62
N GLN A 529 18.46 -7.67 11.59
CA GLN A 529 19.11 -8.43 12.67
C GLN A 529 18.11 -9.22 13.55
N SER A 530 16.81 -9.04 13.31
CA SER A 530 15.69 -9.64 14.03
C SER A 530 15.21 -11.00 13.50
N ARG A 531 15.80 -11.56 12.43
CA ARG A 531 15.65 -13.01 12.17
C ARG A 531 16.48 -13.82 13.19
N THR A 532 16.22 -13.62 14.48
CA THR A 532 16.31 -14.72 15.42
C THR A 532 15.30 -15.76 14.94
N TYR A 533 15.77 -16.97 14.63
CA TYR A 533 15.03 -18.12 14.09
C TYR A 533 13.72 -18.53 14.81
N SER A 534 13.30 -17.81 15.86
CA SER A 534 12.11 -18.12 16.65
C SER A 534 11.02 -17.04 16.48
N PRO A 535 9.87 -17.40 15.87
CA PRO A 535 8.65 -16.60 15.91
C PRO A 535 8.24 -16.22 17.35
N ASP A 536 8.41 -17.10 18.33
CA ASP A 536 8.10 -16.83 19.74
C ASP A 536 8.96 -15.71 20.34
N LEU A 537 10.24 -15.63 19.96
CA LEU A 537 11.09 -14.52 20.38
C LEU A 537 10.63 -13.22 19.75
N ARG A 538 10.21 -13.23 18.48
CA ARG A 538 9.65 -12.03 17.81
C ARG A 538 8.36 -11.55 18.48
N ILE A 539 7.42 -12.45 18.77
CA ILE A 539 6.20 -12.13 19.52
C ILE A 539 6.54 -11.65 20.93
N GLN A 540 7.47 -12.29 21.64
CA GLN A 540 7.92 -11.83 22.97
C GLN A 540 8.60 -10.45 22.92
N PHE A 541 9.32 -10.13 21.86
CA PHE A 541 9.98 -8.85 21.66
C PHE A 541 9.02 -7.73 21.23
N ALA A 542 7.98 -8.06 20.46
CA ALA A 542 6.93 -7.12 20.08
C ALA A 542 5.92 -6.86 21.21
N THR A 543 5.59 -7.89 22.01
CA THR A 543 4.65 -7.78 23.15
C THR A 543 5.28 -7.19 24.41
N ARG A 544 6.59 -7.34 24.61
CA ARG A 544 7.32 -6.62 25.66
C ARG A 544 7.73 -5.28 25.09
N GLY A 545 7.11 -4.19 25.53
CA GLY A 545 7.35 -2.80 25.08
C GLY A 545 8.76 -2.22 25.26
N ASN A 546 9.81 -3.04 25.16
CA ASN A 546 11.23 -2.72 25.26
C ASN A 546 12.01 -3.22 24.01
N TRP A 547 11.43 -3.13 22.81
CA TRP A 547 12.25 -3.21 21.59
C TRP A 547 13.20 -2.00 21.55
N GLY A 548 14.48 -2.23 21.86
CA GLY A 548 15.55 -1.21 21.80
C GLY A 548 16.29 -1.17 20.46
N GLY A 549 15.92 -2.03 19.50
CA GLY A 549 16.42 -1.93 18.13
C GLY A 549 15.89 -0.66 17.46
N LEU A 550 16.57 -0.20 16.41
CA LEU A 550 16.07 0.93 15.62
C LEU A 550 14.65 0.60 15.14
N ALA A 551 13.68 1.42 15.53
CA ALA A 551 12.29 1.28 15.08
C ALA A 551 12.23 1.22 13.54
N ARG A 552 11.41 0.32 13.00
CA ARG A 552 11.14 0.22 11.56
C ARG A 552 10.83 1.62 11.01
N LYS A 553 11.59 2.05 10.00
CA LYS A 553 11.27 3.22 9.18
C LYS A 553 10.83 2.66 7.85
N GLU A 554 9.54 2.70 7.56
CA GLU A 554 8.92 2.14 6.34
C GLU A 554 9.25 2.99 5.11
N SER A 555 9.25 2.53 3.85
CA SER A 555 9.95 3.20 2.71
C SER A 555 9.33 4.48 2.09
N LYS A 556 10.14 5.43 1.57
CA LYS A 556 9.66 6.56 0.73
C LYS A 556 9.10 6.01 -0.59
N TRP A 557 8.09 6.70 -1.14
CA TRP A 557 7.47 6.40 -2.43
C TRP A 557 8.46 6.47 -3.60
N GLY A 558 8.22 5.66 -4.63
CA GLY A 558 9.00 5.65 -5.87
C GLY A 558 10.34 4.91 -5.82
N PHE A 559 10.94 4.70 -6.99
CA PHE A 559 12.23 4.02 -7.14
C PHE A 559 13.35 4.87 -6.51
N ASP A 560 13.97 4.41 -5.42
CA ASP A 560 15.14 5.05 -4.78
C ASP A 560 15.03 6.56 -4.44
N GLY A 561 13.82 7.09 -4.28
CA GLY A 561 13.59 8.51 -3.97
C GLY A 561 13.61 9.46 -5.17
N GLU A 562 13.47 8.95 -6.40
CA GLU A 562 13.43 9.74 -7.65
C GLU A 562 12.21 10.66 -7.77
N VAL A 563 11.13 10.39 -7.01
CA VAL A 563 9.97 11.29 -6.95
C VAL A 563 10.01 12.01 -5.61
N GLU A 564 10.38 13.29 -5.64
CA GLU A 564 10.21 14.18 -4.50
C GLU A 564 8.73 14.42 -4.26
N TRP A 565 8.18 13.71 -3.28
CA TRP A 565 6.87 14.03 -2.74
C TRP A 565 7.02 15.03 -1.59
N PRO A 566 6.00 15.90 -1.38
CA PRO A 566 5.87 16.63 -0.13
C PRO A 566 6.02 15.67 1.05
N GLN A 567 6.66 16.11 2.13
CA GLN A 567 6.87 15.28 3.33
C GLN A 567 5.52 14.73 3.83
N ARG A 568 5.29 13.43 3.64
CA ARG A 568 4.02 12.75 3.93
C ARG A 568 3.96 12.38 5.42
N MET A 569 2.78 12.43 6.03
CA MET A 569 2.61 12.35 7.49
C MET A 569 2.73 10.94 8.04
N SER A 570 2.38 9.94 7.26
CA SER A 570 2.71 8.59 7.66
C SER A 570 4.22 8.39 7.57
N ASN A 571 4.80 8.06 8.71
CA ASN A 571 6.13 7.47 8.74
C ASN A 571 6.16 6.11 8.01
N CYS A 572 5.03 5.66 7.42
CA CYS A 572 4.98 4.55 6.48
C CYS A 572 5.78 4.81 5.19
N MET A 573 6.19 6.06 4.98
CA MET A 573 6.72 6.54 3.72
C MET A 573 8.15 7.13 3.80
N LYS A 574 9.08 6.57 4.58
CA LYS A 574 10.52 6.94 4.66
C LYS A 574 11.54 5.79 4.62
N ARG A 575 12.21 5.60 3.46
CA ARG A 575 13.25 4.56 3.21
C ARG A 575 14.09 4.41 4.46
N PRO A 576 14.12 3.23 5.10
CA PRO A 576 15.10 3.00 6.15
C PRO A 576 16.45 3.26 5.48
N ASP A 577 17.23 4.17 6.07
CA ASP A 577 18.48 4.63 5.49
C ASP A 577 19.49 3.48 5.60
N TYR A 578 19.36 2.49 4.70
CA TYR A 578 20.22 1.34 4.63
C TYR A 578 21.60 1.85 4.24
N PRO A 579 22.58 1.82 5.14
CA PRO A 579 23.89 2.35 4.83
C PRO A 579 24.52 1.48 3.75
N GLU A 580 25.01 2.12 2.68
CA GLU A 580 25.90 1.47 1.72
C GLU A 580 27.16 1.03 2.48
N ILE A 581 27.54 -0.23 2.32
CA ILE A 581 28.75 -0.81 2.91
C ILE A 581 29.75 -1.18 1.83
N ARG A 582 31.03 -1.16 2.23
CA ARG A 582 32.16 -1.61 1.42
C ARG A 582 32.98 -2.63 2.20
N ILE A 583 33.54 -3.57 1.48
CA ILE A 583 34.53 -4.52 2.00
C ILE A 583 35.89 -4.01 1.50
N ASP A 584 36.79 -3.67 2.43
CA ASP A 584 38.14 -3.22 2.07
C ASP A 584 39.06 -4.40 1.73
N GLU A 585 40.30 -4.09 1.34
CA GLU A 585 41.32 -5.06 0.98
C GLU A 585 41.69 -6.01 2.15
N GLN A 586 41.41 -5.62 3.40
CA GLN A 586 41.63 -6.43 4.59
C GLN A 586 40.39 -7.26 4.96
N GLY A 587 39.31 -7.19 4.17
CA GLY A 587 38.06 -7.89 4.41
C GLY A 587 37.23 -7.30 5.55
N ALA A 588 37.48 -6.04 5.93
CA ALA A 588 36.68 -5.32 6.93
C ALA A 588 35.49 -4.61 6.26
N ILE A 589 34.35 -4.66 6.94
CA ILE A 589 33.08 -4.11 6.46
C ILE A 589 32.94 -2.69 7.01
N ASN A 590 32.95 -1.70 6.12
CA ASN A 590 32.91 -0.28 6.48
C ASN A 590 31.70 0.42 5.83
N PRO A 591 30.91 1.22 6.57
CA PRO A 591 29.86 2.05 6.00
C PRO A 591 30.45 3.23 5.22
N LEU A 592 29.84 3.58 4.08
CA LEU A 592 30.37 4.62 3.19
C LEU A 592 30.23 6.04 3.74
N ARG A 593 29.20 6.32 4.55
CA ARG A 593 28.93 7.64 5.13
C ARG A 593 29.13 7.63 6.65
N GLY A 594 30.36 7.92 7.11
CA GLY A 594 30.71 8.58 8.39
C GLY A 594 30.15 8.11 9.74
N GLY A 595 29.15 7.22 9.81
CA GLY A 595 28.69 6.59 11.03
C GLY A 595 29.54 5.36 11.27
N GLY A 596 30.32 5.31 12.35
CA GLY A 596 31.12 4.12 12.67
C GLY A 596 30.25 2.85 12.75
N VAL A 597 30.84 1.69 12.43
CA VAL A 597 30.18 0.36 12.50
C VAL A 597 29.52 0.11 13.86
N ALA A 598 30.07 0.71 14.93
CA ALA A 598 29.53 0.66 16.29
C ALA A 598 28.11 1.26 16.44
N ASN A 599 27.65 2.08 15.48
CA ASN A 599 26.27 2.59 15.46
C ASN A 599 25.30 1.65 14.73
N ILE A 600 25.79 0.62 14.04
CA ILE A 600 24.98 -0.29 13.22
C ILE A 600 24.81 -1.66 13.91
N VAL A 601 25.83 -2.10 14.65
CA VAL A 601 25.74 -3.30 15.48
C VAL A 601 25.36 -2.85 16.90
N PRO A 602 24.15 -3.17 17.40
CA PRO A 602 23.82 -2.89 18.80
C PRO A 602 24.87 -3.58 19.68
N PRO A 603 25.32 -2.93 20.77
CA PRO A 603 26.32 -3.51 21.66
C PRO A 603 25.87 -4.92 22.04
N SER A 604 26.76 -5.90 21.84
CA SER A 604 26.49 -7.30 22.15
C SER A 604 25.87 -7.37 23.54
N VAL A 605 24.62 -7.84 23.63
CA VAL A 605 23.99 -8.12 24.91
C VAL A 605 24.97 -9.02 25.66
N PRO A 606 25.44 -8.63 26.87
CA PRO A 606 26.40 -9.44 27.60
C PRO A 606 25.84 -10.87 27.71
N PRO A 607 26.68 -11.91 27.55
CA PRO A 607 26.22 -13.29 27.62
C PRO A 607 25.40 -13.46 28.89
N ARG A 608 24.15 -13.93 28.75
CA ARG A 608 23.29 -14.21 29.90
C ARG A 608 24.07 -15.11 30.84
N PRO A 609 24.09 -14.84 32.16
CA PRO A 609 24.67 -15.78 33.11
C PRO A 609 24.02 -17.13 32.86
N SER A 610 24.84 -18.17 32.64
CA SER A 610 24.35 -19.51 32.45
C SER A 610 23.49 -19.87 33.66
N MET A 611 22.19 -20.11 33.45
CA MET A 611 21.32 -20.71 34.46
C MET A 611 21.61 -22.22 34.58
N VAL A 612 22.88 -22.59 34.64
CA VAL A 612 23.31 -23.85 35.24
C VAL A 612 23.64 -23.49 36.69
N GLY A 613 22.60 -23.47 37.52
CA GLY A 613 22.80 -23.48 38.96
C GLY A 613 23.58 -24.75 39.35
N PRO A 614 24.39 -24.71 40.42
CA PRO A 614 25.11 -25.89 40.88
C PRO A 614 24.09 -26.98 41.24
N VAL A 615 24.18 -28.12 40.57
CA VAL A 615 23.52 -29.36 40.99
C VAL A 615 24.20 -29.79 42.29
N PHE A 616 23.59 -29.46 43.42
CA PHE A 616 23.97 -30.03 44.70
C PHE A 616 23.54 -31.51 44.71
N PHE A 617 24.51 -32.41 44.60
CA PHE A 617 24.32 -33.78 45.04
C PHE A 617 24.33 -33.77 46.58
N LEU A 618 23.15 -34.01 47.17
CA LEU A 618 23.04 -34.39 48.58
C LEU A 618 23.24 -35.92 48.66
N GLY A 619 24.24 -36.32 49.43
CA GLY A 619 24.37 -37.65 50.02
C GLY A 619 23.75 -37.69 51.41
#